data_AF-A0A537V662-F1
#
_entry.id   AF-A0A537V662-F1
#
_cell.length_a   1.000
_cell.length_b   1.000
_cell.length_c   1.000
_cell.angle_alpha   90.00
_cell.angle_beta   90.00
_cell.angle_gamma   90.00
#
_symmetry.space_group_name_H-M   'P 1'
#
loop_
_entity.id
_entity.type
_entity.pdbx_description
1 polymer ?
#
loop_
_entity_poly.entity_id
_entity_poly.type
_entity_poly.pdbx_seq_one_letter_code
_entity_poly.pdbx_strand_id
1 'polypeptide(L)'
;PKIEDAIAAYGYGHFGDYRIWPGPNSNTFTATVLRAVPELETTLPSNAVGKDFRAYPYVGLTDSGTGVEASLWGLLGVKFGWVEGVEINVLGLVAGLDLRHPAVKLPGFGRVGVDDGTAVAAPARAK
;
A
#
# COMPACT_ATOMS: atom_id res chain seq x y z
N PRO A 1 15.03 13.32 5.86
CA PRO A 1 14.62 14.25 4.78
C PRO A 1 13.45 13.72 3.94
N LYS A 2 13.59 12.67 3.10
CA LYS A 2 12.52 12.27 2.18
C LYS A 2 11.18 11.93 2.84
N ILE A 3 11.20 11.27 4.00
CA ILE A 3 9.99 10.97 4.77
C ILE A 3 9.32 12.27 5.24
N GLU A 4 10.09 13.20 5.81
CA GLU A 4 9.59 14.49 6.30
C GLU A 4 9.00 15.32 5.15
N ASP A 5 9.67 15.32 3.98
CA ASP A 5 9.21 15.98 2.77
C ASP A 5 7.89 15.37 2.26
N ALA A 6 7.78 14.04 2.26
CA ALA A 6 6.57 13.33 1.86
C ALA A 6 5.39 13.62 2.79
N ILE A 7 5.65 13.75 4.09
CA ILE A 7 4.66 14.15 5.09
C ILE A 7 4.22 15.60 4.85
N ALA A 8 5.17 16.51 4.62
CA ALA A 8 4.88 17.92 4.37
C ALA A 8 4.11 18.14 3.05
N ALA A 9 4.36 17.31 2.03
CA ALA A 9 3.69 17.35 0.74
C ALA A 9 2.36 16.56 0.69
N TYR A 10 1.90 15.98 1.81
CA TYR A 10 0.71 15.13 1.81
C TYR A 10 -0.56 15.93 1.50
N GLY A 11 -1.18 15.64 0.35
CA GLY A 11 -2.31 16.42 -0.18
C GLY A 11 -3.65 16.26 0.53
N TYR A 12 -3.78 15.34 1.50
CA TYR A 12 -5.03 15.08 2.25
C TYR A 12 -4.89 15.38 3.75
N GLY A 13 -4.13 16.43 4.07
CA GLY A 13 -3.83 16.84 5.45
C GLY A 13 -4.89 17.75 6.09
N HIS A 14 -5.94 18.16 5.38
CA HIS A 14 -6.91 19.12 5.90
C HIS A 14 -8.05 18.46 6.66
N PHE A 15 -8.71 19.26 7.51
CA PHE A 15 -9.94 18.83 8.18
C PHE A 15 -11.02 18.49 7.14
N GLY A 16 -11.56 17.27 7.22
CA GLY A 16 -12.60 16.78 6.31
C GLY A 16 -12.09 15.94 5.13
N ASP A 17 -10.78 15.89 4.87
CA ASP A 17 -10.21 15.06 3.79
C ASP A 17 -10.26 13.56 4.14
N TYR A 18 -10.17 13.24 5.44
CA TYR A 18 -10.17 11.86 5.92
C TYR A 18 -11.54 11.20 5.73
N ARG A 19 -11.56 10.02 5.10
CA ARG A 19 -12.73 9.14 4.95
C ARG A 19 -12.33 7.71 5.26
N ILE A 20 -13.15 7.00 6.03
CA ILE A 20 -12.88 5.60 6.40
C ILE A 20 -12.66 4.74 5.14
N TRP A 21 -13.65 4.74 4.25
CA TRP A 21 -13.61 4.16 2.91
C TRP A 21 -14.93 4.51 2.18
N PRO A 22 -14.94 4.72 0.85
CA PRO A 22 -13.78 4.93 -0.01
C PRO A 22 -13.25 6.37 0.09
N GLY A 23 -11.92 6.53 0.12
CA GLY A 23 -11.28 7.84 0.19
C GLY A 23 -9.92 7.81 0.90
N PRO A 24 -9.30 8.99 1.07
CA PRO A 24 -8.05 9.12 1.81
C PRO A 24 -8.21 8.72 3.28
N ASN A 25 -7.33 7.86 3.77
CA ASN A 25 -7.28 7.46 5.18
C ASN A 25 -5.83 7.28 5.67
N SER A 26 -5.63 6.67 6.83
CA SER A 26 -4.30 6.42 7.40
C SER A 26 -3.43 5.51 6.51
N ASN A 27 -4.02 4.52 5.84
CA ASN A 27 -3.31 3.68 4.89
C ASN A 27 -2.93 4.44 3.62
N THR A 28 -3.78 5.36 3.16
CA THR A 28 -3.44 6.26 2.04
C THR A 28 -2.24 7.15 2.37
N PHE A 29 -2.19 7.66 3.60
CA PHE A 29 -1.04 8.42 4.10
C PHE A 29 0.24 7.57 4.08
N THR A 30 0.22 6.40 4.72
CA THR A 30 1.39 5.52 4.76
C THR A 30 1.82 5.08 3.37
N ALA A 31 0.88 4.74 2.48
CA ALA A 31 1.17 4.41 1.08
C ALA A 31 1.85 5.59 0.35
N THR A 32 1.42 6.82 0.62
CA THR A 32 2.02 8.01 0.02
C THR A 32 3.44 8.25 0.50
N VAL A 33 3.71 8.02 1.79
CA VAL A 33 5.08 8.08 2.33
C VAL A 33 5.96 6.98 1.74
N LEU A 34 5.48 5.73 1.67
CA LEU A 34 6.23 4.61 1.08
C LEU A 34 6.57 4.86 -0.40
N ARG A 35 5.61 5.41 -1.17
CA ARG A 35 5.84 5.80 -2.57
C ARG A 35 6.94 6.84 -2.76
N ALA A 36 7.11 7.73 -1.79
CA ALA A 36 8.13 8.77 -1.85
C ALA A 36 9.54 8.25 -1.47
N VAL A 37 9.61 7.06 -0.86
CA VAL A 37 10.84 6.45 -0.35
C VAL A 37 10.93 4.98 -0.80
N PRO A 38 10.97 4.72 -2.13
CA PRO A 38 10.95 3.37 -2.69
C PRO A 38 12.15 2.51 -2.24
N GLU A 39 13.26 3.13 -1.80
CA GLU A 39 14.43 2.45 -1.26
C GLU A 39 14.18 1.65 0.04
N LEU A 40 13.03 1.83 0.69
CA LEU A 40 12.63 0.99 1.82
C LEU A 40 12.22 -0.42 1.38
N GLU A 41 11.94 -0.60 0.08
CA GLU A 41 11.57 -1.87 -0.54
C GLU A 41 10.49 -2.66 0.21
N THR A 42 9.53 -1.94 0.78
CA THR A 42 8.44 -2.51 1.58
C THR A 42 7.08 -2.07 1.05
N THR A 43 6.05 -2.85 1.36
CA THR A 43 4.66 -2.57 1.02
C THR A 43 3.81 -2.57 2.27
N LEU A 44 2.68 -1.88 2.20
CA LEU A 44 1.61 -2.06 3.18
C LEU A 44 1.04 -3.48 3.12
N PRO A 45 0.54 -4.01 4.25
CA PRO A 45 -0.16 -5.28 4.30
C PRO A 45 -1.32 -5.35 3.30
N SER A 46 -1.58 -6.53 2.73
CA SER A 46 -2.67 -6.71 1.74
C SER A 46 -4.08 -6.48 2.32
N ASN A 47 -4.25 -6.56 3.64
CA ASN A 47 -5.49 -6.24 4.35
C ASN A 47 -5.59 -4.75 4.79
N ALA A 48 -4.62 -3.91 4.42
CA ALA A 48 -4.65 -2.47 4.72
C ALA A 48 -5.63 -1.74 3.77
N VAL A 49 -6.91 -1.72 4.15
CA VAL A 49 -7.99 -1.10 3.36
C VAL A 49 -7.69 0.38 3.05
N GLY A 50 -7.66 0.73 1.77
CA GLY A 50 -7.32 2.08 1.29
C GLY A 50 -5.84 2.30 0.93
N LYS A 51 -4.98 1.28 1.04
CA LYS A 51 -3.57 1.36 0.60
C LYS A 51 -3.42 1.73 -0.89
N ASP A 52 -4.36 1.27 -1.71
CA ASP A 52 -4.33 1.45 -3.17
C ASP A 52 -5.12 2.68 -3.65
N PHE A 53 -5.61 3.52 -2.72
CA PHE A 53 -6.36 4.71 -3.07
C PHE A 53 -5.57 5.63 -4.00
N ARG A 54 -6.21 6.05 -5.09
CA ARG A 54 -5.73 7.04 -6.05
C ARG A 54 -6.85 8.06 -6.27
N ALA A 55 -6.52 9.34 -6.36
CA ALA A 55 -7.52 10.40 -6.59
C ALA A 55 -8.20 10.30 -7.97
N TYR A 56 -7.48 9.68 -8.92
CA TYR A 56 -7.90 9.50 -10.31
C TYR A 56 -7.55 8.09 -10.77
N PRO A 57 -8.10 7.62 -11.90
CA PRO A 57 -7.60 6.44 -12.59
C PRO A 57 -6.10 6.59 -12.85
N TYR A 58 -5.33 5.56 -12.54
CA TYR A 58 -3.88 5.57 -12.57
C TYR A 58 -3.37 4.34 -13.32
N VAL A 59 -2.38 4.55 -14.19
CA VAL A 59 -1.57 3.50 -14.81
C VAL A 59 -0.13 3.97 -14.75
N GLY A 60 0.76 3.15 -14.18
CA GLY A 60 2.14 3.55 -13.99
C GLY A 60 2.94 2.53 -13.19
N LEU A 61 3.92 3.02 -12.45
CA LEU A 61 4.78 2.18 -11.62
C LEU A 61 4.07 1.78 -10.32
N THR A 62 4.42 0.61 -9.78
CA THR A 62 3.98 0.21 -8.43
C THR A 62 4.53 1.15 -7.36
N ASP A 63 4.04 1.03 -6.12
CA ASP A 63 4.44 1.92 -5.03
C ASP A 63 5.94 1.87 -4.73
N SER A 64 6.57 0.71 -4.86
CA SER A 64 8.02 0.51 -4.75
C SER A 64 8.81 0.92 -5.99
N GLY A 65 8.14 1.20 -7.12
CA GLY A 65 8.80 1.42 -8.41
C GLY A 65 9.38 0.16 -9.06
N THR A 66 9.15 -1.03 -8.50
CA THR A 66 9.73 -2.30 -8.99
C THR A 66 8.85 -3.05 -9.98
N GLY A 67 7.80 -2.41 -10.49
CA GLY A 67 6.84 -3.02 -11.38
C GLY A 67 5.81 -2.03 -11.92
N VAL A 68 4.71 -2.56 -12.43
CA VAL A 68 3.60 -1.77 -12.99
C VAL A 68 2.29 -2.01 -12.24
N GLU A 69 1.44 -0.98 -12.18
CA GLU A 69 0.08 -1.08 -11.68
C GLU A 69 -0.93 -0.34 -12.57
N ALA A 70 -2.17 -0.80 -12.50
CA ALA A 70 -3.33 -0.08 -12.96
C ALA A 70 -4.37 -0.05 -11.83
N SER A 71 -4.90 1.14 -11.54
CA SER A 71 -5.84 1.36 -10.44
C SER A 71 -6.95 2.30 -10.86
N LEU A 72 -8.19 1.90 -10.59
CA LEU A 72 -9.41 2.67 -10.78
C LEU A 72 -9.85 3.20 -9.41
N TRP A 73 -9.35 4.39 -9.04
CA TRP A 73 -9.54 5.04 -7.72
C TRP A 73 -9.13 4.20 -6.48
N GLY A 74 -8.43 3.08 -6.67
CA GLY A 74 -8.16 2.10 -5.61
C GLY A 74 -9.34 1.17 -5.30
N LEU A 75 -10.40 1.21 -6.10
CA LEU A 75 -11.57 0.31 -6.00
C LEU A 75 -11.43 -0.93 -6.87
N LEU A 76 -10.71 -0.84 -7.97
CA LEU A 76 -10.38 -1.97 -8.82
C LEU A 76 -8.95 -1.77 -9.32
N GLY A 77 -8.08 -2.74 -9.13
CA GLY A 77 -6.71 -2.58 -9.61
C GLY A 77 -5.94 -3.87 -9.69
N VAL A 78 -4.83 -3.82 -10.42
CA VAL A 78 -3.86 -4.89 -10.55
C VAL A 78 -2.47 -4.33 -10.31
N LYS A 79 -1.61 -5.10 -9.66
CA LYS A 79 -0.18 -4.80 -9.50
C LYS A 79 0.65 -6.00 -9.90
N PHE A 80 1.75 -5.73 -10.58
CA PHE A 80 2.79 -6.70 -10.87
C PHE A 80 4.14 -6.04 -10.58
N GLY A 81 4.77 -6.42 -9.48
CA GLY A 81 6.07 -5.87 -9.06
C GLY A 81 6.89 -6.84 -8.24
N TRP A 82 8.18 -6.56 -8.08
CA TRP A 82 9.09 -7.40 -7.30
C TRP A 82 8.80 -7.33 -5.80
N VAL A 83 8.47 -6.13 -5.29
CA VAL A 83 8.15 -5.92 -3.86
C VAL A 83 6.68 -6.22 -3.58
N GLU A 84 5.76 -5.78 -4.44
CA GLU A 84 4.33 -6.01 -4.25
C GLU A 84 3.91 -7.44 -4.62
N GLY A 85 4.67 -8.13 -5.48
CA GLY A 85 4.24 -9.38 -6.09
C GLY A 85 3.13 -9.17 -7.12
N VAL A 86 2.26 -10.16 -7.26
CA VAL A 86 1.10 -10.11 -8.15
C VAL A 86 -0.14 -9.88 -7.31
N GLU A 87 -0.79 -8.72 -7.44
CA GLU A 87 -1.99 -8.37 -6.69
C GLU A 87 -3.17 -8.04 -7.62
N ILE A 88 -4.36 -8.42 -7.18
CA ILE A 88 -5.64 -7.96 -7.70
C ILE A 88 -6.41 -7.38 -6.51
N ASN A 89 -6.79 -6.11 -6.61
CA ASN A 89 -7.62 -5.42 -5.65
C ASN A 89 -9.03 -5.26 -6.21
N VAL A 90 -10.04 -5.71 -5.46
CA VAL A 90 -11.45 -5.43 -5.73
C VAL A 90 -12.09 -4.89 -4.46
N LEU A 91 -12.53 -3.63 -4.49
CA LEU A 91 -13.18 -2.92 -3.39
C LEU A 91 -12.39 -2.91 -2.08
N GLY A 92 -11.05 -2.89 -2.17
CA GLY A 92 -10.15 -2.96 -1.01
C GLY A 92 -9.80 -4.38 -0.58
N LEU A 93 -10.40 -5.41 -1.20
CA LEU A 93 -10.04 -6.80 -1.00
C LEU A 93 -8.92 -7.19 -1.96
N VAL A 94 -7.75 -7.46 -1.40
CA VAL A 94 -6.57 -7.83 -2.17
C VAL A 94 -6.36 -9.34 -2.15
N ALA A 95 -6.35 -9.94 -3.34
CA ALA A 95 -5.89 -11.30 -3.58
C ALA A 95 -4.57 -11.25 -4.35
N GLY A 96 -3.63 -12.14 -4.05
CA GLY A 96 -2.35 -12.10 -4.73
C GLY A 96 -1.31 -13.11 -4.27
N LEU A 97 -0.14 -13.02 -4.87
CA LEU A 97 1.04 -13.82 -4.56
C LEU A 97 2.21 -12.89 -4.28
N ASP A 98 2.90 -13.12 -3.17
CA ASP A 98 4.20 -12.52 -2.91
C ASP A 98 5.28 -13.44 -3.47
N LEU A 99 6.04 -12.93 -4.45
CA LEU A 99 7.08 -13.67 -5.14
C LEU A 99 8.44 -13.58 -4.43
N ARG A 100 8.72 -12.43 -3.80
CA ARG A 100 9.98 -12.16 -3.11
C ARG A 100 10.07 -12.93 -1.80
N HIS A 101 8.95 -13.00 -1.09
CA HIS A 101 8.79 -13.80 0.12
C HIS A 101 7.58 -14.72 -0.08
N PRO A 102 7.78 -15.98 -0.54
CA PRO A 102 6.71 -16.87 -0.95
C PRO A 102 5.52 -16.90 0.03
N ALA A 103 4.41 -16.29 -0.38
CA ALA A 103 3.18 -16.21 0.40
C ALA A 103 1.97 -15.96 -0.48
N VAL A 104 0.80 -16.33 0.05
CA VAL A 104 -0.49 -16.04 -0.56
C VAL A 104 -1.13 -14.86 0.16
N LYS A 105 -1.57 -13.86 -0.59
CA LYS A 105 -2.35 -12.72 -0.09
C LYS A 105 -3.83 -13.06 -0.23
N LEU A 106 -4.50 -13.17 0.91
CA LEU A 106 -5.91 -13.53 1.01
C LEU A 106 -6.76 -12.29 1.30
N PRO A 107 -7.87 -12.10 0.57
CA PRO A 107 -8.85 -11.06 0.84
C PRO A 107 -9.29 -11.03 2.30
N GLY A 108 -9.09 -9.89 2.98
CA GLY A 108 -9.50 -9.69 4.39
C GLY A 108 -8.61 -10.36 5.44
N PHE A 109 -7.87 -11.42 5.10
CA PHE A 109 -7.02 -12.17 6.03
C PHE A 109 -5.53 -11.74 5.98
N GLY A 110 -5.13 -10.99 4.96
CA GLY A 110 -3.76 -10.51 4.84
C GLY A 110 -2.86 -11.52 4.13
N ARG A 111 -1.58 -11.54 4.50
CA ARG A 111 -0.55 -12.40 3.90
C ARG A 111 -0.36 -13.66 4.74
N VAL A 112 -0.38 -14.83 4.09
CA VAL A 112 -0.16 -16.15 4.71
C VAL A 112 0.99 -16.84 3.98
N GLY A 113 2.10 -17.03 4.68
CA GLY A 113 3.31 -17.65 4.12
C GLY A 113 4.50 -17.45 5.04
N VAL A 114 5.70 -17.47 4.48
CA VAL A 114 6.95 -17.28 5.24
C VAL A 114 7.04 -15.84 5.76
N ASP A 115 7.57 -15.61 6.96
CA ASP A 115 7.73 -14.26 7.54
C ASP A 115 8.46 -13.30 6.58
N ASP A 116 8.03 -12.03 6.51
CA ASP A 116 8.57 -11.05 5.56
C ASP A 116 8.71 -9.62 6.10
N GLY A 117 9.41 -8.79 5.31
CA GLY A 117 9.59 -7.35 5.50
C GLY A 117 8.38 -6.49 5.15
N THR A 118 7.14 -6.98 5.35
CA THR A 118 5.95 -6.15 5.27
C THR A 118 6.02 -5.08 6.36
N ALA A 119 5.69 -3.83 6.04
CA ALA A 119 5.67 -2.74 7.00
C ALA A 119 4.54 -2.95 8.02
N VAL A 120 4.89 -3.56 9.16
CA VAL A 120 4.02 -3.68 10.33
C VAL A 120 4.44 -2.68 11.41
N ALA A 121 3.50 -2.27 12.24
CA ALA A 121 3.80 -1.41 13.37
C ALA A 121 4.85 -2.09 14.26
N ALA A 122 5.92 -1.37 14.59
CA ALA A 122 6.92 -1.86 15.54
C ALA A 122 6.25 -2.15 16.89
N PRO A 123 6.59 -3.27 17.56
CA PRO A 123 6.07 -3.53 18.89
C PRO A 123 6.48 -2.41 19.83
N ALA A 124 5.56 -2.00 20.72
CA ALA A 124 5.87 -1.02 21.75
C ALA A 124 7.06 -1.53 22.58
N ARG A 125 8.09 -0.69 22.79
CA ARG A 125 9.18 -1.03 23.71
C ARG A 125 8.56 -1.27 25.10
N ALA A 126 8.87 -2.43 25.68
CA ALA A 126 8.61 -2.65 27.10
C ALA A 126 9.30 -1.53 27.89
N LYS A 127 8.57 -0.92 28.82
CA LYS A 127 9.09 0.13 29.70
C LYS A 127 10.19 -0.39 30.59
#